data_AF-A0AB36KYU4-F1
#
_entry.id   AF-A0AB36KYU4-F1
#
_cell.length_a   1.000
_cell.length_b   1.000
_cell.length_c   1.000
_cell.angle_alpha   90.00
_cell.angle_beta   90.00
_cell.angle_gamma   90.00
#
_symmetry.space_group_name_H-M   'P 1'
#
loop_
_entity.id
_entity.type
_entity.pdbx_description
1 polymer ?
#
loop_
_entity_poly.entity_id
_entity_poly.type
_entity_poly.pdbx_seq_one_letter_code
_entity_poly.pdbx_strand_id
1 'polypeptide(L)' 'MTDVNVMLCTIHDLRFEQPNSWYEKGLGEAGCLVCMAERLKATRDDLDKAIAHRKVLLQAIDLKLTLQINEAGWS' A
#
# COMPACT_ATOMS: atom_id res chain seq x y z
N MET A 1 -4.53 -8.36 -34.67
CA MET A 1 -5.37 -9.08 -33.69
C MET A 1 -5.18 -8.40 -32.37
N THR A 2 -6.24 -8.09 -31.62
CA THR A 2 -6.13 -7.41 -30.32
C THR A 2 -5.46 -8.35 -29.32
N ASP A 3 -4.28 -7.96 -28.81
CA ASP A 3 -3.46 -8.70 -27.82
C ASP A 3 -4.07 -8.63 -26.41
N VAL A 4 -5.30 -9.11 -26.27
CA VAL A 4 -6.08 -9.01 -25.04
C VAL A 4 -6.67 -10.36 -24.68
N ASN A 5 -6.45 -10.78 -23.44
CA ASN A 5 -7.11 -11.93 -22.83
C ASN A 5 -8.38 -11.47 -22.12
N VAL A 6 -9.50 -12.11 -22.45
CA VAL A 6 -10.76 -11.94 -21.73
C VAL A 6 -10.82 -12.98 -20.61
N MET A 7 -11.03 -12.54 -19.38
CA MET A 7 -11.12 -13.40 -18.20
C MET A 7 -12.44 -13.19 -17.46
N LEU A 8 -12.81 -14.19 -16.64
CA LEU A 8 -13.93 -14.11 -15.72
C LEU A 8 -13.40 -14.19 -14.29
N CYS A 9 -13.78 -13.22 -13.46
CA CYS A 9 -13.49 -13.27 -12.03
C CYS A 9 -14.41 -14.27 -11.34
N THR A 10 -13.84 -15.25 -10.64
CA THR A 10 -14.59 -16.28 -9.91
C THR A 10 -15.19 -15.80 -8.59
N ILE A 11 -14.82 -14.60 -8.12
CA ILE A 11 -15.29 -14.01 -6.86
C ILE A 11 -16.47 -13.07 -7.12
N HIS A 12 -16.36 -12.22 -8.14
CA HIS A 12 -17.32 -11.15 -8.43
C HIS A 12 -18.17 -11.41 -9.69
N ASP A 13 -17.94 -12.53 -10.40
CA ASP A 13 -18.61 -12.90 -11.66
C ASP A 13 -18.52 -11.81 -12.75
N LEU A 14 -17.44 -11.02 -12.71
CA LEU A 14 -17.18 -9.94 -13.67
C LEU A 14 -16.25 -10.41 -14.76
N ARG A 15 -16.64 -10.17 -16.02
CA ARG A 15 -15.74 -10.30 -17.17
C ARG A 15 -14.87 -9.06 -17.29
N PHE A 16 -13.58 -9.25 -17.55
CA PHE A 16 -12.65 -8.16 -17.74
C PHE A 16 -11.57 -8.54 -18.75
N GLU A 17 -11.00 -7.51 -19.35
CA GLU A 17 -9.96 -7.62 -20.36
C GLU A 17 -8.60 -7.28 -19.76
N GLN A 18 -7.58 -8.05 -20.14
CA GLN A 18 -6.22 -7.79 -19.75
C GLN A 18 -5.28 -7.94 -20.94
N PRO A 19 -4.38 -6.97 -21.18
CA PRO A 19 -3.36 -7.11 -22.23
C PRO A 19 -2.47 -8.34 -22.01
N ASN A 20 -2.12 -9.06 -23.08
CA ASN A 20 -1.22 -10.21 -23.01
C ASN A 20 0.15 -9.84 -22.41
N SER A 21 0.62 -8.62 -22.68
CA SER A 21 1.88 -8.07 -22.16
C SER A 21 1.85 -7.70 -20.66
N TRP A 22 0.75 -7.92 -19.94
CA TRP A 22 0.61 -7.48 -18.55
C TRP A 22 1.67 -8.09 -17.62
N TYR A 23 1.86 -9.40 -17.73
CA TYR A 23 2.85 -10.13 -16.94
C TYR A 23 4.28 -9.77 -17.36
N GLU A 24 4.52 -9.62 -18.67
CA GLU A 24 5.83 -9.23 -19.22
C GLU A 24 6.27 -7.85 -18.72
N LYS A 25 5.31 -6.95 -18.47
CA LYS A 25 5.54 -5.61 -17.93
C LYS A 25 5.64 -5.57 -16.41
N GLY A 26 5.52 -6.71 -15.71
CA GLY A 26 5.59 -6.78 -14.26
C GLY A 26 4.47 -6.01 -13.55
N LEU A 27 3.29 -5.87 -14.17
CA LEU A 27 2.16 -5.10 -13.62
C LEU A 27 1.39 -5.82 -12.49
N GLY A 28 2.00 -6.87 -11.92
CA GLY A 28 1.44 -7.66 -10.84
C GLY A 28 0.34 -8.62 -11.28
N GLU A 29 -0.37 -9.16 -10.30
CA GLU A 29 -1.45 -10.11 -10.53
C GLU A 29 -2.63 -9.48 -11.28
N ALA A 30 -3.15 -10.23 -12.24
CA ALA A 30 -4.43 -9.92 -12.88
C ALA A 30 -5.57 -9.89 -11.85
N GLY A 31 -6.47 -8.94 -11.98
CA GLY A 31 -7.69 -8.92 -11.17
C GLY A 31 -8.79 -8.13 -11.86
N CYS A 32 -10.05 -8.47 -11.57
CA CYS A 32 -11.14 -7.59 -11.94
C CYS A 32 -11.05 -6.28 -11.16
N LEU A 33 -11.72 -5.24 -11.67
CA LEU A 33 -11.71 -3.90 -11.08
C LEU A 33 -12.09 -3.90 -9.59
N VAL A 34 -13.02 -4.76 -9.18
CA VAL A 34 -13.45 -4.86 -7.78
C VAL A 34 -12.35 -5.45 -6.90
N CYS A 35 -11.75 -6.59 -7.29
CA CYS A 35 -10.62 -7.17 -6.57
C CYS A 35 -9.44 -6.18 -6.47
N MET A 36 -9.16 -5.45 -7.55
CA MET A 36 -8.08 -4.44 -7.53
C MET A 36 -8.41 -3.29 -6.59
N ALA A 37 -9.66 -2.80 -6.59
CA ALA A 37 -10.10 -1.75 -5.67
C ALA A 37 -10.01 -2.20 -4.20
N GLU A 38 -10.39 -3.44 -3.88
CA GLU A 38 -10.27 -4.01 -2.54
C GLU A 38 -8.81 -4.12 -2.09
N ARG A 39 -7.91 -4.60 -2.96
CA ARG A 39 -6.47 -4.66 -2.67
C ARG A 39 -5.86 -3.28 -2.48
N LEU A 40 -6.26 -2.30 -3.30
CA LEU A 40 -5.84 -0.90 -3.16
C LEU A 40 -6.31 -0.30 -1.84
N LYS A 41 -7.56 -0.59 -1.44
CA LYS A 41 -8.11 -0.16 -0.15
C LYS A 41 -7.32 -0.75 1.01
N ALA A 42 -7.06 -2.05 1.01
CA ALA A 42 -6.25 -2.70 2.05
C ALA A 42 -4.83 -2.10 2.13
N THR A 43 -4.19 -1.89 0.98
CA THR A 43 -2.87 -1.26 0.89
C THR A 43 -2.89 0.18 1.43
N ARG A 44 -3.96 0.92 1.16
CA ARG A 44 -4.15 2.28 1.68
C ARG A 44 -4.28 2.28 3.20
N ASP A 45 -5.09 1.38 3.75
CA ASP A 45 -5.26 1.24 5.19
C ASP A 45 -3.94 0.90 5.89
N ASP A 46 -3.13 0.03 5.29
CA ASP A 46 -1.80 -0.32 5.82
C ASP A 46 -0.81 0.85 5.72
N LEU A 47 -0.86 1.63 4.64
CA LEU A 47 -0.08 2.86 4.53
C LEU A 47 -0.46 3.87 5.61
N ASP A 48 -1.75 4.08 5.86
CA ASP A 48 -2.23 5.01 6.87
C ASP A 48 -1.79 4.57 8.28
N LYS A 49 -1.80 3.25 8.58
CA LYS A 49 -1.20 2.70 9.82
C LYS A 49 0.29 2.96 9.92
N ALA A 50 1.05 2.73 8.85
CA ALA A 50 2.50 2.96 8.82
C ALA A 50 2.84 4.44 9.07
N ILE A 51 2.06 5.37 8.50
CA ILE A 51 2.18 6.82 8.75
C ILE A 51 1.92 7.15 10.22
N ALA A 52 0.87 6.57 10.82
CA ALA A 52 0.55 6.76 12.23
C ALA A 52 1.69 6.25 13.14
N HIS A 53 2.22 5.05 12.87
CA HIS A 53 3.37 4.50 13.60
C HIS A 53 4.61 5.39 13.48
N ARG A 54 4.92 5.86 12.25
CA ARG A 54 6.04 6.79 12.03
C ARG A 54 5.88 8.06 12.86
N LYS A 55 4.68 8.63 12.95
CA LYS A 55 4.42 9.84 13.73
C LYS A 55 4.70 9.63 15.22
N VAL A 56 4.22 8.53 15.79
CA VAL A 56 4.45 8.19 17.21
C VAL A 56 5.95 8.00 17.48
N LEU A 57 6.65 7.29 16.61
CA LEU A 57 8.10 7.07 16.75
C LEU A 57 8.88 8.40 16.72
N LEU A 58 8.53 9.31 15.80
CA LEU A 58 9.18 10.62 15.73
C LEU A 58 8.91 11.46 16.99
N GLN A 59 7.68 11.42 17.53
CA GLN A 59 7.36 12.10 18.79
C GLN A 59 8.15 11.53 19.97
N ALA A 60 8.32 10.20 20.04
CA ALA A 60 9.10 9.57 21.10
C ALA A 60 10.59 9.92 20.99
N ILE A 61 11.13 9.98 19.79
CA ILE A 61 12.51 10.43 19.53
C ILE A 61 12.69 11.88 19.99
N ASP A 62 11.78 12.76 19.58
CA ASP A 62 11.82 14.19 19.93
C ASP A 62 11.76 14.42 21.45
N LEU A 63 10.86 13.71 22.14
CA LEU A 63 10.78 13.74 23.60
C LEU A 63 12.10 13.28 24.25
N LYS A 64 12.67 12.17 23.77
CA LYS A 64 13.93 11.65 24.31
C LYS A 64 15.07 12.66 24.14
N LEU A 65 15.19 13.27 22.97
CA LEU A 65 16.20 14.31 22.71
C LEU A 65 15.99 15.53 23.62
N THR A 66 14.73 15.96 23.80
CA THR A 66 14.38 17.08 24.68
C THR A 66 14.77 16.81 26.13
N LEU A 67 14.51 15.61 26.64
CA LEU A 67 14.89 15.22 28.00
C LEU A 67 16.42 15.21 28.19
N GLN A 68 17.17 14.68 27.24
CA GLN A 68 18.65 14.69 27.31
C GLN A 68 19.24 16.10 27.34
N ILE A 69 18.68 17.03 26.56
CA ILE A 69 19.11 18.44 26.56
C ILE A 69 18.84 19.08 27.91
N ASN A 70 17.65 18.84 28.48
CA ASN A 70 17.29 19.39 29.78
C ASN A 70 18.17 18.83 30.90
N GLU A 71 18.50 17.55 30.88
CA GLU A 71 19.42 16.96 31.87
C GLU A 71 20.85 17.52 31.75
N ALA A 72 21.35 17.73 30.54
CA ALA A 72 22.68 18.31 30.30
C ALA A 72 22.79 19.81 30.65
N GLY A 73 21.68 20.53 30.69
CA GLY A 73 21.64 21.97 31.05
C GLY A 73 21.62 22.25 32.55
N TRP A 74 21.45 21.22 33.39
CA TRP A 74 21.35 21.34 34.85
C TRP A 74 22.61 20.83 35.58
N SER A 75 23.62 20.38 34.82
CA SER A 75 24.98 20.03 35.29
C SER A 75 25.98 21.13 34.97
#